data_AF-A0AAN9K4W1-F1
#
_entry.id   AF-A0AAN9K4W1-F1
#
_cell.length_a   1.000
_cell.length_b   1.000
_cell.length_c   1.000
_cell.angle_alpha   90.00
_cell.angle_beta   90.00
_cell.angle_gamma   90.00
#
_symmetry.space_group_name_H-M   'P 1'
#
loop_
_entity.id
_entity.type
_entity.pdbx_description
1 polymer ?
#
loop_
_entity_poly.entity_id
_entity_poly.type
_entity_poly.pdbx_seq_one_letter_code
_entity_poly.pdbx_strand_id
1 'polypeptide(L)'
;MAMDTIDASSPPFHTAASGHPRHFYLAVDRLQFKMPTVVELLDLVGQRPCLPIIVCCSTRDDLDSLCSSLSSLPFISSSALYSDLADDQRASILDKFRHLTARWNHINHVGATNEDDAEKDDRSHMIIVTDACLPLLASGELPFNAHLLINYDLPAKKETYGRRLTTCLTADGIVINMVVGGEVVTLKSIEESSNIVMQEMPMQILDIL
;
A
#
# COMPACT_ATOMS: atom_id res chain seq x y z
N MET A 1 -13.45 -51.34 34.50
CA MET A 1 -12.94 -51.37 33.12
C MET A 1 -13.37 -50.07 32.46
N ALA A 2 -12.40 -49.37 31.89
CA ALA A 2 -12.53 -48.04 31.31
C ALA A 2 -13.39 -48.04 30.05
N MET A 3 -14.19 -46.99 29.87
CA MET A 3 -14.68 -46.54 28.57
C MET A 3 -14.70 -45.00 28.57
N ASP A 4 -13.67 -44.43 27.98
CA ASP A 4 -13.65 -43.08 27.42
C ASP A 4 -14.67 -42.98 26.28
N THR A 5 -15.42 -41.89 26.19
CA THR A 5 -16.04 -41.45 24.93
C THR A 5 -16.20 -39.92 24.90
N ILE A 6 -15.13 -39.31 24.41
CA ILE A 6 -14.97 -38.17 23.50
C ILE A 6 -16.18 -37.23 23.24
N ASP A 7 -15.85 -35.96 23.45
CA ASP A 7 -16.45 -34.68 23.09
C ASP A 7 -16.88 -34.54 21.61
N ALA A 8 -18.00 -33.85 21.38
CA ALA A 8 -18.37 -33.32 20.07
C ALA A 8 -19.10 -31.99 20.23
N SER A 9 -18.47 -31.03 20.90
CA SER A 9 -18.85 -29.63 20.79
C SER A 9 -18.34 -29.08 19.44
N SER A 10 -19.28 -28.80 18.53
CA SER A 10 -18.98 -28.12 17.27
C SER A 10 -18.60 -26.66 17.57
N PRO A 11 -17.47 -26.12 17.09
CA PRO A 11 -17.20 -24.70 17.28
C PRO A 11 -18.14 -23.89 16.37
N PRO A 12 -18.64 -22.75 16.88
CA PRO A 12 -19.59 -21.92 16.16
C PRO A 12 -18.91 -21.22 14.98
N PHE A 13 -19.71 -21.01 13.93
CA PHE A 13 -19.43 -20.18 12.78
C PHE A 13 -18.62 -18.91 13.14
N HIS A 14 -17.40 -18.81 12.61
CA HIS A 14 -16.60 -17.60 12.69
C HIS A 14 -17.15 -16.54 11.75
N THR A 15 -17.89 -15.57 12.29
CA THR A 15 -18.14 -14.27 11.66
C THR A 15 -17.20 -13.23 12.26
N ALA A 16 -16.13 -12.91 11.53
CA ALA A 16 -15.51 -11.58 11.41
C ALA A 16 -14.39 -11.68 10.36
N ALA A 17 -14.49 -10.98 9.24
CA ALA A 17 -13.40 -10.86 8.27
C ALA A 17 -12.27 -10.02 8.90
N SER A 18 -11.35 -10.65 9.62
CA SER A 18 -10.09 -10.01 10.03
C SER A 18 -9.08 -10.18 8.90
N GLY A 19 -9.19 -9.33 7.86
CA GLY A 19 -8.12 -9.23 6.87
C GLY A 19 -6.86 -8.74 7.57
N HIS A 20 -5.82 -9.56 7.59
CA HIS A 20 -4.47 -9.07 7.83
C HIS A 20 -3.89 -8.63 6.49
N PRO A 21 -3.06 -7.57 6.46
CA PRO A 21 -2.47 -7.14 5.21
C PRO A 21 -1.59 -8.25 4.64
N ARG A 22 -1.59 -8.39 3.31
CA ARG A 22 -0.75 -9.36 2.62
C ARG A 22 0.58 -8.71 2.30
N HIS A 23 1.65 -9.31 2.79
CA HIS A 23 3.00 -8.76 2.66
C HIS A 23 3.76 -9.48 1.56
N PHE A 24 4.30 -8.70 0.61
CA PHE A 24 5.15 -9.18 -0.45
C PHE A 24 6.49 -8.45 -0.47
N TYR A 25 7.49 -9.10 -1.06
CA TYR A 25 8.72 -8.45 -1.50
C TYR A 25 8.93 -8.66 -2.99
N LEU A 26 9.53 -7.66 -3.63
CA LEU A 26 9.99 -7.69 -5.01
C LEU A 26 11.51 -7.57 -4.98
N ALA A 27 12.18 -8.69 -5.28
CA ALA A 27 13.64 -8.72 -5.34
C ALA A 27 14.14 -7.95 -6.56
N VAL A 28 15.08 -7.04 -6.33
CA VAL A 28 15.75 -6.25 -7.37
C VAL A 28 17.25 -6.56 -7.26
N ASP A 29 17.88 -6.99 -8.36
CA ASP A 29 19.31 -7.37 -8.33
C ASP A 29 20.19 -6.21 -7.83
N ARG A 30 20.04 -5.03 -8.45
CA ARG A 30 20.85 -3.83 -8.17
C ARG A 30 19.99 -2.59 -8.07
N LEU A 31 20.46 -1.62 -7.29
CA LEU A 31 19.80 -0.32 -7.09
C LEU A 31 19.41 0.39 -8.39
N GLN A 32 20.26 0.32 -9.42
CA GLN A 32 20.00 0.92 -10.73
C GLN A 32 18.75 0.38 -11.45
N PHE A 33 18.32 -0.85 -11.13
CA PHE A 33 17.13 -1.47 -11.72
C PHE A 33 15.85 -1.15 -10.93
N LYS A 34 15.98 -0.57 -9.73
CA LYS A 34 14.86 -0.29 -8.84
C LYS A 34 13.85 0.67 -9.47
N MET A 35 14.32 1.74 -10.10
CA MET A 35 13.45 2.71 -10.76
C MET A 35 12.73 2.11 -11.99
N PRO A 36 13.42 1.47 -12.97
CA PRO A 36 12.73 0.76 -14.05
C PRO A 36 11.69 -0.25 -13.56
N THR A 37 12.03 -1.06 -12.56
CA THR A 37 11.13 -2.07 -12.01
C THR A 37 9.89 -1.47 -11.35
N VAL A 38 10.01 -0.35 -10.61
CA VAL A 38 8.82 0.28 -10.00
C VAL A 38 7.92 0.93 -11.04
N VAL A 39 8.50 1.50 -12.11
CA VAL A 39 7.72 2.06 -13.23
C VAL A 39 6.93 0.95 -13.93
N GLU A 40 7.57 -0.18 -14.26
CA GLU A 40 6.90 -1.33 -14.87
C GLU A 40 5.80 -1.91 -13.98
N LEU A 41 6.07 -2.06 -12.68
CA LEU A 41 5.08 -2.51 -11.71
C LEU A 41 3.87 -1.56 -11.67
N LEU A 42 4.11 -0.26 -11.57
CA LEU A 42 3.06 0.76 -11.50
C LEU A 42 2.27 0.88 -12.80
N ASP A 43 2.91 0.76 -13.97
CA ASP A 43 2.23 0.72 -15.25
C ASP A 43 1.28 -0.48 -15.35
N LEU A 44 1.69 -1.64 -14.81
CA LEU A 44 0.85 -2.82 -14.72
C LEU A 44 -0.31 -2.65 -13.73
N VAL A 45 -0.02 -2.29 -12.47
CA VAL A 45 -1.08 -2.19 -11.43
C VAL A 45 -2.02 -1.02 -11.68
N GLY A 46 -1.55 0.04 -12.34
CA GLY A 46 -2.34 1.22 -12.69
C GLY A 46 -3.52 0.91 -13.62
N GLN A 47 -3.46 -0.22 -14.35
CA GLN A 47 -4.56 -0.70 -15.19
C GLN A 47 -5.80 -1.09 -14.37
N ARG A 48 -5.68 -1.33 -13.06
CA ARG A 48 -6.84 -1.49 -12.17
C ARG A 48 -7.49 -0.12 -11.96
N PRO A 49 -8.74 0.10 -12.39
CA PRO A 49 -9.36 1.41 -12.28
C PRO A 49 -9.58 1.78 -10.82
N CYS A 50 -9.42 3.06 -10.50
CA CYS A 50 -9.64 3.63 -9.17
C CYS A 50 -8.76 3.09 -8.02
N LEU A 51 -7.71 2.31 -8.29
CA LEU A 51 -6.86 1.75 -7.23
C LEU A 51 -6.15 2.88 -6.44
N PRO A 52 -6.32 2.96 -5.12
CA PRO A 52 -5.59 3.90 -4.28
C PRO A 52 -4.24 3.32 -3.89
N ILE A 53 -3.16 4.01 -4.29
CA ILE A 53 -1.77 3.58 -4.15
C ILE A 53 -0.98 4.60 -3.31
N ILE A 54 -0.15 4.12 -2.39
CA ILE A 54 0.87 4.93 -1.72
C ILE A 54 2.25 4.38 -2.08
N VAL A 55 3.17 5.25 -2.48
CA VAL A 55 4.59 4.93 -2.68
C VAL A 55 5.41 5.66 -1.61
N CYS A 56 6.03 4.91 -0.71
CA CYS A 56 6.88 5.45 0.34
C CYS A 56 8.35 5.38 -0.05
N CYS A 57 9.05 6.51 0.05
CA CYS A 57 10.49 6.65 -0.17
C CYS A 57 11.15 7.31 1.04
N SER A 58 12.47 7.17 1.16
CA SER A 58 13.23 7.64 2.33
C SER A 58 13.78 9.06 2.14
N THR A 59 14.11 9.44 0.91
CA THR A 59 14.78 10.72 0.61
C THR A 59 13.94 11.61 -0.30
N ARG A 60 14.23 12.92 -0.28
CA ARG A 60 13.60 13.89 -1.20
C ARG A 60 14.02 13.64 -2.65
N ASP A 61 15.28 13.28 -2.87
CA ASP A 61 15.80 13.00 -4.21
C ASP A 61 15.10 11.80 -4.84
N ASP A 62 14.84 10.74 -4.05
CA ASP A 62 14.05 9.59 -4.51
C ASP A 62 12.61 10.00 -4.84
N LEU A 63 11.98 10.84 -4.01
CA LEU A 63 10.64 11.38 -4.26
C LEU A 63 10.58 12.12 -5.60
N ASP A 64 11.53 13.03 -5.85
CA ASP A 64 11.58 13.82 -7.08
C ASP A 64 11.83 12.94 -8.30
N SER A 65 12.72 11.94 -8.17
CA SER A 65 13.01 10.95 -9.21
C SER A 65 11.79 10.09 -9.54
N LEU A 66 11.04 9.65 -8.52
CA LEU A 66 9.78 8.93 -8.68
C LEU A 66 8.72 9.81 -9.35
N CYS A 67 8.54 11.05 -8.90
CA CYS A 67 7.57 11.98 -9.50
C CYS A 67 7.87 12.20 -10.98
N SER A 68 9.14 12.39 -11.33
CA SER A 68 9.59 12.56 -12.71
C SER A 68 9.31 11.30 -13.55
N SER A 69 9.77 10.14 -13.09
CA SER A 69 9.69 8.89 -13.84
C SER A 69 8.27 8.37 -14.02
N LEU A 70 7.40 8.59 -13.02
CA LEU A 70 6.03 8.09 -13.00
C LEU A 70 5.00 9.05 -13.63
N SER A 71 5.42 10.28 -13.96
CA SER A 71 4.54 11.29 -14.59
C SER A 71 4.03 10.88 -15.98
N SER A 72 4.69 9.92 -16.63
CA SER A 72 4.36 9.44 -17.97
C SER A 72 3.30 8.33 -17.98
N LEU A 73 2.93 7.79 -16.82
CA LEU A 73 2.01 6.65 -16.72
C LEU A 73 0.58 7.08 -17.07
N PRO A 74 -0.04 6.50 -18.13
CA PRO A 74 -1.32 6.99 -18.64
C PRO A 74 -2.50 6.67 -17.71
N PHE A 75 -2.40 5.60 -16.92
CA PHE A 75 -3.48 5.09 -16.07
C PHE A 75 -3.37 5.54 -14.60
N ILE A 76 -2.37 6.37 -14.26
CA ILE A 76 -2.15 6.83 -12.89
C ILE A 76 -2.18 8.36 -12.83
N SER A 77 -2.93 8.89 -11.87
CA SER A 77 -2.81 10.28 -11.42
C SER A 77 -1.95 10.31 -10.16
N SER A 78 -0.80 10.98 -10.21
CA SER A 78 0.14 11.07 -9.09
C SER A 78 0.06 12.42 -8.37
N SER A 79 0.15 12.40 -7.04
CA SER A 79 0.44 13.57 -6.20
C SER A 79 1.63 13.26 -5.30
N ALA A 80 2.27 14.29 -4.75
CA ALA A 80 3.43 14.13 -3.88
C ALA A 80 3.21 14.85 -2.54
N LEU A 81 3.68 14.24 -1.46
CA LEU A 81 3.67 14.83 -0.12
C LEU A 81 5.09 14.96 0.42
N TYR A 82 5.47 16.20 0.71
CA TYR A 82 6.80 16.59 1.12
C TYR A 82 6.75 17.77 2.11
N SER A 83 7.85 18.03 2.81
CA SER A 83 7.87 18.90 4.01
C SER A 83 7.61 20.38 3.73
N ASP A 84 7.93 20.85 2.53
CA ASP A 84 7.75 22.23 2.08
C ASP A 84 6.40 22.48 1.39
N LEU A 85 5.52 21.48 1.33
CA LEU A 85 4.18 21.63 0.78
C LEU A 85 3.30 22.49 1.72
N ALA A 86 2.58 23.45 1.15
CA ALA A 86 1.68 24.30 1.95
C ALA A 86 0.55 23.49 2.60
N ASP A 87 0.13 23.88 3.80
CA ASP A 87 -0.85 23.12 4.60
C ASP A 87 -2.21 22.96 3.90
N ASP A 88 -2.65 23.97 3.15
CA ASP A 88 -3.88 23.95 2.36
C ASP A 88 -3.77 22.95 1.18
N GLN A 89 -2.63 22.92 0.51
CA GLN A 89 -2.34 21.96 -0.56
C GLN A 89 -2.26 20.54 0.00
N ARG A 90 -1.57 20.35 1.13
CA ARG A 90 -1.52 19.06 1.84
C ARG A 90 -2.93 18.58 2.18
N ALA A 91 -3.75 19.44 2.79
CA ALA A 91 -5.11 19.11 3.18
C ALA A 91 -5.98 18.72 1.97
N SER A 92 -5.85 19.45 0.86
CA SER A 92 -6.55 19.16 -0.41
C SER A 92 -6.16 17.79 -0.98
N ILE A 93 -4.87 17.45 -1.00
CA ILE A 93 -4.40 16.13 -1.46
C ILE A 93 -4.97 15.02 -0.58
N LEU A 94 -4.88 15.17 0.74
CA LEU A 94 -5.39 14.18 1.71
C LEU A 94 -6.91 13.99 1.59
N ASP A 95 -7.65 15.09 1.46
CA ASP A 95 -9.10 15.05 1.34
C ASP A 95 -9.52 14.37 0.03
N LYS A 96 -8.89 14.74 -1.10
CA LYS A 96 -9.12 14.07 -2.39
C LYS A 96 -8.85 12.57 -2.30
N PHE A 97 -7.73 12.18 -1.68
CA PHE A 97 -7.36 10.76 -1.53
C PHE A 97 -8.35 9.97 -0.68
N ARG A 98 -8.89 10.58 0.38
CA ARG A 98 -9.92 9.97 1.22
C ARG A 98 -11.23 9.68 0.48
N HIS A 99 -11.62 10.57 -0.43
CA HIS A 99 -12.78 10.31 -1.30
C HIS A 99 -12.54 9.14 -2.26
N LEU A 100 -11.30 8.99 -2.74
CA LEU A 100 -10.90 7.91 -3.64
C LEU A 100 -10.88 6.55 -2.94
N THR A 101 -10.35 6.48 -1.72
CA THR A 101 -10.37 5.24 -0.92
C THR A 101 -11.78 4.85 -0.49
N ALA A 102 -12.63 5.83 -0.17
CA ALA A 102 -14.05 5.57 0.04
C ALA A 102 -14.70 4.98 -1.23
N ARG A 103 -14.46 5.58 -2.41
CA ARG A 103 -14.98 5.09 -3.70
C ARG A 103 -14.54 3.65 -3.98
N TRP A 104 -13.27 3.32 -3.77
CA TRP A 104 -12.73 1.96 -3.94
C TRP A 104 -13.51 0.93 -3.11
N ASN A 105 -13.74 1.23 -1.83
CA ASN A 105 -14.46 0.32 -0.94
C ASN A 105 -15.93 0.10 -1.38
N HIS A 106 -16.59 1.13 -1.93
CA HIS A 106 -17.96 0.98 -2.43
C HIS A 106 -18.01 0.07 -3.66
N ILE A 107 -17.09 0.24 -4.61
CA ILE A 107 -17.02 -0.58 -5.83
C ILE A 107 -16.83 -2.06 -5.51
N ASN A 108 -15.98 -2.38 -4.52
CA ASN A 108 -15.66 -3.76 -4.18
C ASN A 108 -16.69 -4.45 -3.26
N HIS A 109 -17.50 -3.68 -2.49
CA HIS A 109 -18.50 -4.25 -1.57
C HIS A 109 -19.94 -4.20 -2.06
N VAL A 110 -20.30 -3.21 -2.87
CA VAL A 110 -21.68 -2.98 -3.35
C VAL A 110 -21.60 -2.80 -4.85
N GLY A 111 -21.84 -3.88 -5.59
CA GLY A 111 -21.83 -3.87 -7.06
C GLY A 111 -22.54 -2.63 -7.61
N ALA A 112 -21.89 -1.98 -8.59
CA ALA A 112 -22.20 -0.65 -9.10
C ALA A 112 -23.72 -0.36 -9.20
N THR A 113 -24.23 0.55 -8.37
CA THR A 113 -25.52 1.20 -8.61
C THR A 113 -25.32 2.32 -9.63
N ASN A 114 -26.10 2.23 -10.72
CA ASN A 114 -26.23 3.26 -11.74
C ASN A 114 -26.71 4.58 -11.12
N GLU A 115 -26.03 5.69 -11.40
CA GLU A 115 -26.61 6.91 -12.00
C GLU A 115 -25.64 8.11 -11.95
N ASP A 116 -25.73 8.88 -13.04
CA ASP A 116 -25.27 10.24 -13.35
C ASP A 116 -23.82 10.58 -13.73
N ASP A 117 -23.76 11.20 -14.92
CA ASP A 117 -22.65 11.73 -15.70
C ASP A 117 -21.77 12.72 -14.91
N ALA A 118 -20.50 12.34 -14.78
CA ALA A 118 -19.38 13.25 -14.96
C ALA A 118 -18.20 12.37 -15.38
N GLU A 119 -17.44 12.82 -16.36
CA GLU A 119 -16.17 12.25 -16.84
C GLU A 119 -15.31 11.79 -15.65
N LYS A 120 -15.55 10.55 -15.20
CA LYS A 120 -14.94 10.03 -13.98
C LYS A 120 -13.57 9.57 -14.39
N ASP A 121 -12.58 10.34 -13.95
CA ASP A 121 -11.20 9.92 -13.99
C ASP A 121 -11.07 8.60 -13.21
N ASP A 122 -11.20 7.50 -13.95
CA ASP A 122 -11.13 6.13 -13.47
C ASP A 122 -9.67 5.69 -13.29
N ARG A 123 -8.71 6.60 -13.52
CA ARG A 123 -7.30 6.33 -13.24
C ARG A 123 -7.09 5.93 -11.79
N SER A 124 -6.12 5.05 -11.61
CA SER A 124 -5.52 4.81 -10.31
C SER A 124 -4.96 6.11 -9.76
N HIS A 125 -5.04 6.28 -8.44
CA HIS A 125 -4.54 7.48 -7.80
C HIS A 125 -3.41 7.11 -6.85
N MET A 126 -2.28 7.80 -7.02
CA MET A 126 -1.05 7.50 -6.31
C MET A 126 -0.58 8.73 -5.53
N ILE A 127 -0.18 8.53 -4.27
CA ILE A 127 0.59 9.52 -3.53
C ILE A 127 2.01 9.00 -3.33
N ILE A 128 3.00 9.79 -3.74
CA ILE A 128 4.41 9.56 -3.43
C ILE A 128 4.75 10.37 -2.19
N VAL A 129 5.27 9.73 -1.15
CA VAL A 129 5.44 10.36 0.16
C VAL A 129 6.75 9.94 0.81
N THR A 130 7.34 10.88 1.56
CA THR A 130 8.46 10.59 2.47
C THR A 130 7.96 10.28 3.87
N ASP A 131 8.77 9.56 4.62
CA ASP A 131 8.51 9.23 6.03
C ASP A 131 8.26 10.45 6.94
N ALA A 132 8.80 11.62 6.58
CA ALA A 132 8.60 12.86 7.35
C ALA A 132 7.18 13.44 7.18
N CYS A 133 6.47 13.05 6.11
CA CYS A 133 5.18 13.63 5.73
C CYS A 133 4.00 12.67 5.92
N LEU A 134 4.26 11.49 6.49
CA LEU A 134 3.21 10.56 6.88
C LEU A 134 2.29 11.19 7.94
N PRO A 135 0.98 10.92 7.88
CA PRO A 135 0.03 11.39 8.88
C PRO A 135 0.45 11.06 10.31
N LEU A 136 0.44 12.07 11.18
CA LEU A 136 0.70 11.88 12.61
C LEU A 136 -0.60 11.50 13.34
N LEU A 137 -0.89 10.20 13.40
CA LEU A 137 -2.12 9.69 14.04
C LEU A 137 -2.24 10.12 15.52
N ALA A 138 -1.11 10.24 16.22
CA ALA A 138 -1.08 10.72 17.62
C ALA A 138 -1.53 12.19 17.77
N SER A 139 -1.43 12.97 16.68
CA SER A 139 -1.87 14.36 16.60
C SER A 139 -3.30 14.51 16.08
N GLY A 140 -4.01 13.38 15.85
CA GLY A 140 -5.38 13.35 15.34
C GLY A 140 -5.51 13.38 13.81
N GLU A 141 -4.41 13.24 13.06
CA GLU A 141 -4.48 13.03 11.62
C GLU A 141 -5.06 11.65 11.29
N LEU A 142 -5.74 11.55 10.14
CA LEU A 142 -6.32 10.30 9.67
C LEU A 142 -5.34 9.53 8.77
N PRO A 143 -5.37 8.19 8.77
CA PRO A 143 -4.58 7.39 7.84
C PRO A 143 -5.09 7.56 6.40
N PHE A 144 -4.22 7.28 5.43
CA PHE A 144 -4.55 7.29 4.01
C PHE A 144 -5.55 6.20 3.62
N ASN A 145 -5.50 5.02 4.26
CA ASN A 145 -6.32 3.83 3.94
C ASN A 145 -6.21 3.38 2.47
N ALA A 146 -5.02 3.42 1.88
CA ALA A 146 -4.78 2.90 0.55
C ALA A 146 -4.86 1.37 0.51
N HIS A 147 -5.15 0.83 -0.67
CA HIS A 147 -5.25 -0.61 -0.88
C HIS A 147 -3.90 -1.23 -1.27
N LEU A 148 -3.03 -0.45 -1.92
CA LEU A 148 -1.67 -0.85 -2.26
C LEU A 148 -0.65 0.12 -1.64
N LEU A 149 0.27 -0.40 -0.83
CA LEU A 149 1.45 0.30 -0.35
C LEU A 149 2.70 -0.28 -1.04
N ILE A 150 3.45 0.56 -1.73
CA ILE A 150 4.77 0.21 -2.26
C ILE A 150 5.82 0.90 -1.40
N ASN A 151 6.60 0.12 -0.67
CA ASN A 151 7.83 0.61 -0.07
C ASN A 151 8.90 0.59 -1.17
N TYR A 152 9.09 1.75 -1.83
CA TYR A 152 10.20 1.92 -2.75
C TYR A 152 11.49 1.67 -1.98
N ASP A 153 11.71 2.38 -0.87
CA ASP A 153 12.81 2.06 0.04
C ASP A 153 12.36 1.17 1.18
N LEU A 154 13.08 0.07 1.41
CA LEU A 154 12.85 -0.80 2.54
C LEU A 154 13.21 -0.05 3.84
N PRO A 155 12.27 0.11 4.78
CA PRO A 155 12.55 0.83 6.03
C PRO A 155 13.64 0.13 6.84
N ALA A 156 14.68 0.86 7.25
CA ALA A 156 15.77 0.28 8.06
C ALA A 156 15.37 -0.14 9.48
N LYS A 157 14.23 0.37 9.98
CA LYS A 157 13.73 0.14 11.35
C LYS A 157 12.30 -0.40 11.34
N LYS A 158 12.02 -1.34 12.23
CA LYS A 158 10.68 -1.89 12.48
C LYS A 158 9.63 -0.80 12.73
N GLU A 159 9.98 0.20 13.55
CA GLU A 159 9.05 1.29 13.90
C GLU A 159 8.61 2.08 12.67
N THR A 160 9.54 2.38 11.77
CA THR A 160 9.24 3.05 10.50
C THR A 160 8.35 2.18 9.62
N TYR A 161 8.66 0.87 9.52
CA TYR A 161 7.83 -0.08 8.78
C TYR A 161 6.39 -0.14 9.33
N GLY A 162 6.24 -0.31 10.64
CA GLY A 162 4.94 -0.33 11.31
C GLY A 162 4.17 0.97 11.13
N ARG A 163 4.84 2.13 11.21
CA ARG A 163 4.22 3.43 10.95
C ARG A 163 3.73 3.56 9.51
N ARG A 164 4.47 3.09 8.51
CA ARG A 164 4.00 3.07 7.12
C ARG A 164 2.74 2.20 6.97
N LEU A 165 2.71 1.00 7.58
CA LEU A 165 1.52 0.15 7.54
C LEU A 165 0.30 0.85 8.18
N THR A 166 0.43 1.38 9.39
CA THR A 166 -0.70 1.96 10.11
C THR A 166 -1.21 3.27 9.51
N THR A 167 -0.33 4.06 8.91
CA THR A 167 -0.71 5.34 8.29
C THR A 167 -1.15 5.21 6.86
N CYS A 168 -0.61 4.25 6.10
CA CYS A 168 -0.82 4.18 4.65
C CYS A 168 -1.84 3.13 4.23
N LEU A 169 -1.87 1.96 4.88
CA LEU A 169 -2.53 0.77 4.37
C LEU A 169 -3.84 0.47 5.11
N THR A 170 -4.87 0.05 4.37
CA THR A 170 -6.08 -0.55 4.94
C THR A 170 -5.80 -1.94 5.53
N ALA A 171 -6.68 -2.45 6.41
CA ALA A 171 -6.48 -3.71 7.12
C ALA A 171 -6.31 -4.92 6.18
N ASP A 172 -7.04 -4.96 5.07
CA ASP A 172 -7.03 -6.02 4.06
C ASP A 172 -6.12 -5.71 2.85
N GLY A 173 -5.30 -4.66 2.95
CA GLY A 173 -4.49 -4.16 1.85
C GLY A 173 -3.26 -5.03 1.53
N ILE A 174 -2.60 -4.68 0.44
CA ILE A 174 -1.36 -5.30 -0.03
C ILE A 174 -0.19 -4.34 0.19
N VAL A 175 0.92 -4.86 0.74
CA VAL A 175 2.20 -4.15 0.79
C VAL A 175 3.25 -4.87 -0.04
N ILE A 176 3.95 -4.13 -0.90
CA ILE A 176 5.07 -4.62 -1.70
C ILE A 176 6.32 -3.88 -1.27
N ASN A 177 7.33 -4.64 -0.86
CA ASN A 177 8.64 -4.11 -0.49
C ASN A 177 9.63 -4.33 -1.63
N MET A 178 10.19 -3.27 -2.20
CA MET A 178 11.30 -3.43 -3.13
C MET A 178 12.59 -3.66 -2.34
N VAL A 179 13.28 -4.76 -2.64
CA VAL A 179 14.43 -5.23 -1.85
C VAL A 179 15.62 -5.39 -2.79
N VAL A 180 16.67 -4.59 -2.62
CA VAL A 180 17.91 -4.81 -3.36
C VAL A 180 18.73 -5.95 -2.73
N GLY A 181 19.62 -6.60 -3.48
CA GLY A 181 20.37 -7.78 -3.00
C GLY A 181 21.11 -7.61 -1.67
N GLY A 182 21.50 -6.38 -1.30
CA GLY A 182 22.15 -6.08 -0.01
C GLY A 182 21.19 -5.95 1.19
N GLU A 183 19.87 -5.91 0.98
CA GLU A 183 18.86 -5.60 2.00
C GLU A 183 18.16 -6.83 2.58
N VAL A 184 18.54 -8.05 2.19
CA VAL A 184 17.91 -9.31 2.64
C VAL A 184 17.97 -9.46 4.16
N VAL A 185 19.06 -9.02 4.82
CA VAL A 185 19.19 -9.04 6.28
C VAL A 185 18.19 -8.09 6.94
N THR A 186 18.02 -6.91 6.37
CA THR A 186 17.04 -5.90 6.83
C THR A 186 15.62 -6.44 6.69
N LEU A 187 15.30 -7.06 5.55
CA LEU A 187 14.00 -7.68 5.29
C LEU A 187 13.66 -8.72 6.36
N LYS A 188 14.56 -9.68 6.59
CA LYS A 188 14.39 -10.72 7.62
C LYS A 188 14.25 -10.15 9.02
N SER A 189 15.03 -9.11 9.34
CA SER A 189 14.91 -8.44 10.64
C SER A 189 13.53 -7.80 10.84
N ILE A 190 12.91 -7.25 9.78
CA ILE A 190 11.56 -6.71 9.86
C ILE A 190 10.53 -7.83 10.04
N GLU A 191 10.66 -8.93 9.30
CA GLU A 191 9.79 -10.12 9.42
C GLU A 191 9.79 -10.68 10.85
N GLU A 192 10.97 -10.99 11.37
CA GLU A 192 11.16 -11.56 12.71
C GLU A 192 10.65 -10.61 13.78
N SER A 193 11.03 -9.33 13.68
CA SER A 193 10.67 -8.35 14.72
C SER A 193 9.19 -8.00 14.68
N SER A 194 8.53 -8.04 13.52
CA SER A 194 7.10 -7.73 13.36
C SER A 194 6.19 -8.96 13.42
N ASN A 195 6.76 -10.16 13.49
CA ASN A 195 6.05 -11.44 13.44
C ASN A 195 5.10 -11.53 12.23
N ILE A 196 5.63 -11.16 11.05
CA ILE A 196 4.92 -11.23 9.76
C ILE A 196 5.71 -12.11 8.80
N VAL A 197 5.02 -12.60 7.76
CA VAL A 197 5.63 -13.37 6.69
C VAL A 197 5.51 -12.58 5.40
N MET A 198 6.63 -12.26 4.76
CA MET A 198 6.69 -11.62 3.46
C MET A 198 6.92 -12.68 2.38
N GLN A 199 5.99 -12.76 1.43
CA GLN A 199 6.08 -13.69 0.31
C GLN A 199 6.76 -13.03 -0.88
N GLU A 200 7.39 -13.81 -1.75
CA GLU A 200 7.84 -13.28 -3.04
C GLU A 200 6.62 -12.83 -3.85
N MET A 201 6.73 -11.68 -4.54
CA MET A 201 5.63 -11.15 -5.34
C MET A 201 5.23 -12.13 -6.45
N PRO A 202 3.95 -12.50 -6.58
CA PRO A 202 3.51 -13.39 -7.64
C PRO A 202 3.60 -12.71 -9.01
N MET A 203 3.79 -13.51 -10.07
CA MET A 203 3.82 -12.98 -11.44
C MET A 203 2.49 -12.31 -11.84
N GLN A 204 1.37 -12.77 -11.31
CA GLN A 204 0.03 -12.24 -11.58
C GLN A 204 -0.45 -11.34 -10.44
N ILE A 205 0.24 -10.21 -10.23
CA ILE A 205 -0.11 -9.24 -9.17
C ILE A 205 -1.55 -8.71 -9.31
N LEU A 206 -2.07 -8.61 -10.54
CA LEU A 206 -3.42 -8.13 -10.80
C LEU A 206 -4.50 -9.05 -10.23
N ASP A 207 -4.26 -10.35 -10.11
CA ASP A 207 -5.26 -11.32 -9.64
C ASP A 207 -5.44 -11.27 -8.12
N ILE A 208 -4.49 -10.67 -7.42
CA ILE A 208 -4.53 -10.53 -5.97
C ILE A 208 -4.98 -9.13 -5.51
N LEU A 209 -5.04 -8.16 -6.41
CA LEU A 209 -5.52 -6.78 -6.21
C LEU A 209 -7.04 -6.64 -6.33
#